data_AF-A0A6M1M8Y9-F1
#
_entry.id   AF-A0A6M1M8Y9-F1
#
_cell.length_a   1.000
_cell.length_b   1.000
_cell.length_c   1.000
_cell.angle_alpha   90.00
_cell.angle_beta   90.00
_cell.angle_gamma   90.00
#
_symmetry.space_group_name_H-M   'P 1'
#
loop_
_entity.id
_entity.type
_entity.pdbx_description
1 polymer ?
#
loop_
_entity_poly.entity_id
_entity_poly.type
_entity_poly.pdbx_seq_one_letter_code
_entity_poly.pdbx_strand_id
1 'polypeptide(L)'
;MKQESTARVHWRGRQWAVTDYGIEALDDMYHVPYSEIRDADAGPMPWLDALCRRYGTDRDDLAAALRVARAKRPGAAAAPLEPAA
;
A
#
# COMPACT_ATOMS: atom_id res chain seq x y z
N MET A 1 -4.85 22.87 -16.98
CA MET A 1 -5.08 22.60 -15.54
C MET A 1 -4.22 21.41 -15.17
N LYS A 2 -3.05 21.65 -14.56
CA LYS A 2 -2.23 20.59 -13.96
C LYS A 2 -2.92 20.24 -12.66
N GLN A 3 -3.50 19.05 -12.55
CA GLN A 3 -3.91 18.55 -11.24
C GLN A 3 -2.61 18.28 -10.49
N GLU A 4 -2.15 19.29 -9.76
CA GLU A 4 -1.09 19.14 -8.79
C GLU A 4 -1.69 18.27 -7.68
N SER A 5 -1.60 16.95 -7.84
CA SER A 5 -1.97 16.00 -6.81
C SER A 5 -1.07 16.26 -5.61
N THR A 6 -1.54 17.14 -4.72
CA THR A 6 -0.91 17.54 -3.45
C THR A 6 -0.97 16.42 -2.42
N ALA A 7 -0.91 15.16 -2.86
CA ALA A 7 -0.83 14.01 -1.98
C ALA A 7 0.52 14.08 -1.27
N ARG A 8 0.53 14.10 0.06
CA ARG A 8 1.78 14.03 0.79
C ARG A 8 2.37 12.64 0.57
N VAL A 9 3.57 12.59 0.02
CA VAL A 9 4.32 11.34 -0.10
C VAL A 9 4.88 11.00 1.29
N HIS A 10 4.37 9.92 1.87
CA HIS A 10 4.78 9.40 3.18
C HIS A 10 6.02 8.51 3.07
N TRP A 11 6.22 7.86 1.92
CA TRP A 11 7.40 7.06 1.63
C TRP A 11 7.60 6.93 0.12
N ARG A 12 8.85 6.80 -0.32
CA ARG A 12 9.21 6.64 -1.73
C ARG A 12 10.37 5.65 -1.85
N GLY A 13 10.13 4.58 -2.59
CA GLY A 13 11.11 3.59 -2.99
C GLY A 13 11.64 3.81 -4.40
N ARG A 14 12.06 2.72 -5.04
CA ARG A 14 12.61 2.69 -6.40
C ARG A 14 11.53 2.68 -7.48
N GLN A 15 10.43 1.98 -7.26
CA GLN A 15 9.30 1.86 -8.20
C GLN A 15 7.99 2.35 -7.59
N TRP A 16 7.88 2.37 -6.25
CA TRP A 16 6.64 2.70 -5.56
C TRP A 16 6.77 3.91 -4.64
N ALA A 17 5.66 4.59 -4.42
CA ALA A 17 5.49 5.61 -3.40
C ALA A 17 4.23 5.32 -2.59
N VAL A 18 4.26 5.68 -1.32
CA VAL A 18 3.09 5.66 -0.43
C VAL A 18 2.65 7.10 -0.26
N THR A 19 1.39 7.40 -0.57
CA THR A 19 0.79 8.72 -0.47
C THR A 19 -0.42 8.70 0.46
N ASP A 20 -1.12 9.83 0.60
CA ASP A 20 -2.40 9.89 1.33
C ASP A 20 -3.49 9.03 0.69
N TYR A 21 -3.36 8.64 -0.58
CA TYR A 21 -4.37 7.84 -1.28
C TYR A 21 -4.11 6.33 -1.24
N GLY A 22 -2.84 5.93 -1.14
CA GLY A 22 -2.47 4.53 -1.11
C GLY A 22 -1.03 4.33 -1.57
N ILE A 23 -0.80 3.26 -2.31
CA ILE A 23 0.48 2.97 -2.95
C ILE A 23 0.36 3.30 -4.44
N GLU A 24 1.22 4.16 -4.92
CA GLU A 24 1.25 4.62 -6.31
C GLU A 24 2.60 4.25 -6.93
N ALA A 25 2.58 3.77 -8.17
CA ALA A 25 3.79 3.55 -8.94
C ALA A 25 4.39 4.91 -9.32
N LEU A 26 5.72 5.02 -9.31
CA LEU A 26 6.41 6.26 -9.66
C LEU A 26 6.27 6.63 -11.14
N ASP A 27 5.94 5.65 -11.98
CA ASP A 27 5.58 5.83 -13.40
C ASP A 27 4.11 6.22 -13.62
N ASP A 28 3.32 6.38 -12.55
CA ASP A 28 1.90 6.75 -12.57
C ASP A 28 0.97 5.70 -13.24
N MET A 29 1.48 4.56 -13.72
CA MET A 29 0.65 3.56 -14.41
C MET A 29 -0.18 2.68 -13.47
N TYR A 30 0.11 2.69 -12.16
CA TYR A 30 -0.58 1.84 -11.22
C TYR A 30 -0.81 2.53 -9.88
N HIS A 31 -2.03 2.39 -9.35
CA HIS A 31 -2.41 2.90 -8.04
C HIS A 31 -3.22 1.83 -7.31
N VAL A 32 -2.77 1.52 -6.09
CA VAL A 32 -3.43 0.64 -5.13
C VAL A 32 -3.98 1.49 -3.99
N PRO A 33 -5.31 1.69 -3.92
CA PRO A 33 -5.92 2.45 -2.84
C PRO A 33 -5.80 1.69 -1.51
N TYR A 34 -5.79 2.41 -0.38
CA TYR A 34 -5.74 1.79 0.96
C TYR A 34 -6.82 0.73 1.22
N SER A 35 -7.99 0.84 0.57
CA SER A 35 -9.07 -0.15 0.66
C SER A 35 -8.68 -1.53 0.13
N GLU A 36 -7.76 -1.60 -0.84
CA GLU A 36 -7.25 -2.85 -1.42
C GLU A 36 -6.05 -3.41 -0.63
N ILE A 37 -5.43 -2.59 0.22
CA ILE A 37 -4.32 -2.97 1.09
C ILE A 37 -4.88 -3.70 2.30
N ARG A 38 -4.89 -5.03 2.22
CA ARG A 38 -5.30 -5.89 3.34
C ARG A 38 -4.17 -5.99 4.37
N ASP A 39 -4.53 -6.29 5.61
CA ASP A 39 -3.57 -6.58 6.69
C ASP A 39 -2.68 -7.77 6.34
N ALA A 40 -1.51 -7.84 6.99
CA ALA A 40 -0.52 -8.89 6.74
C ALA A 40 -1.08 -10.30 6.97
N ASP A 41 -2.04 -10.43 7.89
CA ASP A 41 -2.69 -11.70 8.26
C ASP A 41 -3.84 -12.11 7.32
N ALA A 42 -4.33 -11.19 6.48
CA ALA A 42 -5.49 -11.42 5.63
C ALA A 42 -5.22 -12.30 4.39
N GLY A 43 -4.04 -12.91 4.33
CA GLY A 43 -3.62 -13.83 3.28
C GLY A 43 -2.99 -13.14 2.04
N PRO A 44 -2.58 -13.96 1.06
CA PRO A 44 -1.92 -13.47 -0.15
C PRO A 44 -2.86 -12.60 -0.99
N MET A 45 -2.35 -11.46 -1.45
CA MET A 45 -3.08 -10.55 -2.32
C MET A 45 -2.85 -10.95 -3.79
N PRO A 46 -3.88 -11.44 -4.52
CA PRO A 46 -3.71 -11.95 -5.88
C PRO A 46 -3.26 -10.88 -6.88
N TRP A 47 -3.64 -9.61 -6.64
CA TRP A 47 -3.17 -8.49 -7.46
C TRP A 47 -1.66 -8.29 -7.36
N LEU A 48 -1.06 -8.56 -6.19
CA LEU A 48 0.38 -8.41 -5.98
C LEU A 48 1.20 -9.43 -6.78
N ASP A 49 0.74 -10.69 -6.79
CA ASP A 49 1.39 -11.75 -7.57
C ASP A 49 1.26 -11.48 -9.07
N ALA A 50 0.08 -11.04 -9.51
CA ALA A 50 -0.15 -10.64 -10.90
C ALA A 50 0.74 -9.46 -11.33
N LEU A 51 0.94 -8.48 -10.45
CA LEU A 51 1.80 -7.32 -10.72
C LEU A 51 3.26 -7.70 -10.88
N CYS A 52 3.79 -8.50 -9.94
CA CYS A 52 5.16 -9.00 -9.99
C CYS A 52 5.41 -9.81 -11.27
N ARG A 53 4.47 -10.67 -11.68
CA ARG A 53 4.61 -11.47 -12.90
C ARG A 53 4.51 -10.66 -14.18
N ARG A 54 3.65 -9.64 -14.21
CA ARG A 54 3.33 -8.90 -15.44
C ARG A 54 4.31 -7.78 -15.73
N TYR A 55 4.78 -7.09 -14.70
CA TYR A 55 5.57 -5.86 -14.85
C TYR A 55 7.03 -6.01 -14.41
N GLY A 56 7.43 -7.19 -13.89
CA GLY A 56 8.77 -7.36 -13.32
C GLY A 56 8.98 -6.46 -12.09
N THR A 57 7.88 -6.12 -11.40
CA THR A 57 7.89 -5.23 -10.23
C THR A 57 8.86 -5.76 -9.18
N ASP A 58 9.67 -4.86 -8.63
CA ASP A 58 10.56 -5.21 -7.52
C ASP A 58 9.71 -5.55 -6.30
N ARG A 59 9.73 -6.85 -5.94
CA ARG A 59 8.91 -7.41 -4.87
C ARG A 59 9.31 -6.86 -3.50
N ASP A 60 10.58 -6.51 -3.31
CA ASP A 60 11.07 -5.97 -2.05
C ASP A 60 10.64 -4.52 -1.87
N ASP A 61 10.73 -3.72 -2.94
CA ASP A 61 10.26 -2.33 -2.98
C ASP A 61 8.75 -2.24 -2.73
N LEU A 62 7.97 -3.10 -3.40
CA LEU A 62 6.52 -3.17 -3.19
C LEU A 62 6.16 -3.66 -1.78
N ALA A 63 6.91 -4.63 -1.24
CA ALA A 63 6.72 -5.09 0.12
C ALA A 63 7.03 -3.98 1.15
N ALA A 64 8.06 -3.17 0.92
CA ALA A 64 8.37 -2.01 1.75
C ALA A 64 7.25 -0.97 1.70
N ALA A 65 6.72 -0.67 0.50
CA ALA A 65 5.57 0.22 0.32
C ALA A 65 4.36 -0.26 1.14
N LEU A 66 4.04 -1.56 1.06
CA LEU A 66 2.94 -2.18 1.82
C LEU A 66 3.13 -2.10 3.33
N ARG A 67 4.35 -2.30 3.83
CA ARG A 67 4.63 -2.16 5.27
C ARG A 67 4.36 -0.74 5.74
N VAL A 68 4.82 0.27 5.00
CA VAL A 68 4.59 1.68 5.36
C VAL A 68 3.12 2.05 5.24
N ALA A 69 2.44 1.64 4.18
CA ALA A 69 1.02 1.89 3.98
C ALA A 69 0.18 1.29 5.12
N ARG A 70 0.48 0.06 5.56
CA ARG A 70 -0.18 -0.57 6.71
C ARG A 70 0.08 0.19 8.02
N ALA A 71 1.31 0.61 8.26
CA ALA A 71 1.66 1.41 9.44
C ALA A 71 0.96 2.78 9.47
N LYS A 72 0.61 3.33 8.30
CA LYS A 72 -0.12 4.60 8.17
C LYS A 72 -1.62 4.48 8.35
N ARG A 73 -2.21 3.29 8.20
CA ARG A 73 -3.65 3.09 8.36
C ARG A 73 -4.03 3.27 9.84
N PRO A 74 -4.83 4.30 10.20
CA PRO A 74 -5.33 4.41 11.55
C PRO A 74 -6.35 3.28 11.77
N GLY A 75 -5.99 2.26 12.55
CA GLY A 75 -6.91 1.16 12.89
C GLY A 75 -6.30 -0.23 13.04
N ALA A 76 -5.06 -0.48 12.62
CA ALA A 76 -4.42 -1.79 12.84
C ALA A 76 -4.03 -2.03 14.33
N ALA A 77 -4.08 -0.99 15.16
CA ALA A 77 -3.86 -1.05 16.60
C ALA A 77 -5.09 -0.54 17.38
N ALA A 78 -6.26 -1.13 17.12
CA ALA A 78 -7.38 -1.17 18.07
C ALA A 78 -8.52 -2.05 17.51
N ALA A 79 -8.29 -3.34 17.34
CA ALA A 79 -9.39 -4.24 17.69
C ALA A 79 -9.47 -4.18 19.23
N PRO A 80 -10.57 -3.69 19.83
CA PRO A 80 -10.77 -3.84 21.25
C PRO A 80 -10.77 -5.35 21.49
N LEU A 81 -9.80 -5.83 22.26
CA LEU A 81 -9.94 -7.10 22.95
C LEU A 81 -11.21 -6.97 23.79
N GLU A 82 -12.35 -7.45 23.30
CA GLU A 82 -13.50 -7.69 24.16
C GLU A 82 -13.09 -8.78 25.15
N PRO A 83 -13.04 -8.50 26.47
CA PRO A 83 -12.96 -9.56 27.45
C PRO A 83 -14.38 -10.11 27.59
N ALA A 84 -14.62 -11.30 27.01
CA ALA A 84 -15.82 -12.07 27.32
C ALA A 84 -15.73 -12.53 28.78
N ALA A 85 -16.71 -12.09 29.57
CA ALA A 85 -16.90 -12.36 30.99
C ALA A 85 -17.32 -13.82 31.28
#